data_AF-A0A0F9QUX1-F1
#
_entry.id   AF-A0A0F9QUX1-F1
#
_cell.length_a   1.000
_cell.length_b   1.000
_cell.length_c   1.000
_cell.angle_alpha   90.00
_cell.angle_beta   90.00
_cell.angle_gamma   90.00
#
_symmetry.space_group_name_H-M   'P 1'
#
loop_
_entity.id
_entity.type
_entity.pdbx_description
1 polymer ?
#
loop_
_entity_poly.entity_id
_entity_poly.type
_entity_poly.pdbx_seq_one_letter_code
_entity_poly.pdbx_strand_id
1 'polypeptide(L)'
;MSRQESPYDKGVSILMKSIEEIEIKLAKVEQRRADYLCPYKVGQMLVNSKGRQAKIVVIKPARWNVKGYDLTGYYVLANGTLGKVRHELYSFEGWVKA
;
A
#
# COMPACT_ATOMS: atom_id res chain seq x y z
N MET A 1 -14.45 -41.54 -12.90
CA MET A 1 -14.46 -40.67 -14.10
C MET A 1 -13.17 -39.86 -14.09
N SER A 2 -12.27 -40.05 -15.06
CA SER A 2 -11.06 -39.23 -15.14
C SER A 2 -11.43 -37.86 -15.70
N ARG A 3 -10.87 -36.80 -15.13
CA ARG A 3 -11.03 -35.44 -15.63
C ARG A 3 -10.33 -35.38 -16.99
N GLN A 4 -11.08 -35.11 -18.06
CA GLN A 4 -10.52 -34.96 -19.39
C GLN A 4 -9.77 -33.61 -19.45
N GLU A 5 -8.46 -33.63 -19.63
CA GLU A 5 -7.66 -32.42 -19.81
C GLU A 5 -7.85 -31.89 -21.24
N SER A 6 -8.11 -30.58 -21.34
CA SER A 6 -8.23 -29.87 -22.59
C SER A 6 -6.84 -29.65 -23.20
N PRO A 7 -6.66 -29.72 -24.53
CA PRO A 7 -5.39 -29.38 -25.17
C PRO A 7 -4.93 -27.94 -24.90
N TYR A 8 -5.82 -27.07 -24.41
CA TYR A 8 -5.54 -25.69 -24.06
C TYR A 8 -5.07 -25.49 -22.61
N ASP A 9 -5.23 -26.48 -21.72
CA ASP A 9 -5.00 -26.32 -20.28
C ASP A 9 -3.56 -25.91 -19.97
N LYS A 10 -2.59 -26.45 -20.72
CA LYS A 10 -1.18 -26.07 -20.60
C LYS A 10 -0.95 -24.60 -20.98
N GLY A 11 -1.60 -24.13 -22.05
CA GLY A 11 -1.51 -22.74 -22.51
C GLY A 11 -2.11 -21.77 -21.48
N VAL A 12 -3.27 -22.12 -20.91
CA VAL A 12 -3.91 -21.35 -19.85
C VAL A 12 -3.01 -21.26 -18.61
N SER A 13 -2.42 -22.38 -18.18
CA SER A 13 -1.52 -22.40 -17.01
C SER A 13 -0.29 -21.51 -17.20
N ILE A 14 0.30 -21.50 -18.40
CA ILE A 14 1.44 -20.63 -18.71
C ILE A 14 1.03 -19.15 -18.63
N LEU A 15 -0.10 -18.79 -19.24
CA LEU A 15 -0.61 -17.41 -19.22
C LEU A 15 -0.94 -16.96 -17.79
N MET A 16 -1.55 -17.82 -16.98
CA MET A 16 -1.83 -17.51 -15.57
C MET A 16 -0.56 -17.21 -14.78
N LYS A 17 0.50 -18.00 -14.96
CA LYS A 17 1.81 -17.74 -14.33
C LYS A 17 2.41 -16.41 -14.80
N SER A 18 2.33 -16.11 -16.09
CA SER A 18 2.81 -14.83 -16.61
C SER A 18 2.03 -13.64 -16.05
N ILE A 19 0.71 -13.77 -15.87
CA ILE A 19 -0.12 -12.74 -15.21
C ILE A 19 0.36 -12.52 -13.78
N GLU A 20 0.51 -13.59 -13.00
CA GLU A 20 0.99 -13.51 -11.60
C GLU A 20 2.35 -12.82 -11.50
N GLU A 21 3.30 -13.17 -12.38
CA GLU A 21 4.61 -12.52 -12.44
C GLU A 21 4.53 -11.03 -12.77
N ILE A 22 3.64 -10.64 -13.69
CA ILE A 22 3.42 -9.24 -14.07
C ILE A 22 2.77 -8.47 -12.92
N GLU A 23 1.79 -9.05 -12.24
CA GLU A 23 1.14 -8.44 -11.07
C GLU A 23 2.15 -8.17 -9.95
N ILE A 24 3.06 -9.11 -9.68
CA ILE A 24 4.16 -8.93 -8.71
C ILE A 24 5.09 -7.79 -9.15
N LYS A 25 5.45 -7.72 -10.45
CA LYS A 25 6.29 -6.64 -10.99
C LYS A 25 5.59 -5.29 -10.87
N LEU A 26 4.29 -5.23 -11.20
CA LEU A 26 3.48 -4.02 -11.09
C LEU A 26 3.44 -3.53 -9.64
N ALA A 27 3.11 -4.40 -8.68
CA ALA A 27 3.07 -4.04 -7.27
C ALA A 27 4.41 -3.46 -6.76
N LYS A 28 5.54 -3.99 -7.23
CA LYS A 28 6.88 -3.45 -6.89
C LYS A 28 7.10 -2.06 -7.47
N VAL A 29 6.69 -1.82 -8.71
CA VAL A 29 6.83 -0.51 -9.37
C VAL A 29 5.92 0.51 -8.70
N GLU A 30 4.68 0.14 -8.38
CA GLU A 30 3.75 1.00 -7.65
C GLU A 30 4.30 1.37 -6.28
N GLN A 31 4.84 0.41 -5.52
CA GLN A 31 5.46 0.69 -4.23
C GLN A 31 6.61 1.70 -4.37
N ARG A 32 7.53 1.48 -5.32
CA ARG A 32 8.65 2.41 -5.57
C ARG A 32 8.16 3.79 -5.97
N ARG A 33 7.11 3.88 -6.78
CA ARG A 33 6.48 5.14 -7.15
C ARG A 33 5.87 5.84 -5.93
N ALA A 34 5.21 5.11 -5.04
CA ALA A 34 4.68 5.65 -3.79
C ALA A 34 5.81 6.18 -2.89
N ASP A 35 6.89 5.41 -2.73
CA ASP A 35 8.05 5.81 -1.93
C ASP A 35 8.75 7.05 -2.50
N TYR A 36 8.82 7.17 -3.83
CA TYR A 36 9.44 8.30 -4.51
C TYR A 36 8.60 9.58 -4.44
N LEU A 37 7.29 9.47 -4.64
CA LEU A 37 6.38 10.62 -4.70
C LEU A 37 5.86 11.05 -3.32
N CYS A 38 5.93 10.19 -2.31
CA CYS A 38 5.49 10.53 -0.97
C CYS A 38 6.44 11.59 -0.34
N PRO A 39 5.92 12.74 0.11
CA PRO A 39 6.71 13.77 0.77
C PRO A 39 7.13 13.39 2.19
N TYR A 40 6.58 12.29 2.73
CA TYR A 40 6.87 11.78 4.06
C TYR A 40 7.72 10.51 4.02
N LYS A 41 8.40 10.22 5.13
CA LYS A 41 9.24 9.02 5.27
C LYS A 41 8.78 8.13 6.42
N VAL A 42 9.04 6.83 6.31
CA VAL A 42 8.89 5.91 7.45
C VAL A 42 9.75 6.40 8.62
N GLY A 43 9.17 6.38 9.82
CA GLY A 43 9.77 6.89 11.06
C GLY A 43 9.45 8.36 11.36
N GLN A 44 8.96 9.13 10.39
CA GLN A 44 8.58 10.52 10.59
C GLN A 44 7.34 10.64 11.50
N MET A 45 7.32 11.71 12.29
CA MET A 45 6.18 12.07 13.15
C MET A 45 5.25 13.03 12.40
N LEU A 46 3.96 12.69 12.36
CA LEU A 46 2.91 13.57 11.86
C LEU A 46 2.04 14.03 13.02
N VAL A 47 1.67 15.31 13.01
CA VAL A 47 0.76 15.90 13.99
C VAL A 47 -0.56 16.18 13.29
N ASN A 48 -1.66 15.68 13.83
CA ASN A 48 -2.99 15.98 13.27
C ASN A 48 -3.54 17.32 13.81
N SER A 49 -4.68 17.76 13.28
CA SER A 49 -5.35 19.00 13.71
C SER A 49 -5.78 19.02 15.18
N LYS A 50 -5.80 17.86 15.85
CA LYS A 50 -6.09 17.72 17.29
C LYS A 50 -4.82 17.64 18.14
N GLY A 51 -3.64 17.94 17.56
CA GLY A 51 -2.35 17.90 18.24
C GLY A 51 -1.81 16.49 18.54
N ARG A 52 -2.47 15.42 18.08
CA ARG A 52 -2.00 14.05 18.33
C ARG A 52 -0.88 13.69 17.37
N GLN A 53 0.17 13.13 17.92
CA GLN A 53 1.33 12.68 17.15
C GLN A 53 1.19 11.22 16.74
N ALA A 54 1.56 10.92 15.50
CA ALA A 54 1.63 9.56 14.98
C ALA A 54 2.96 9.33 14.25
N LYS A 55 3.60 8.19 14.53
CA LYS A 55 4.82 7.76 13.84
C LYS A 55 4.45 6.94 12.62
N ILE A 56 4.90 7.35 11.44
CA ILE A 56 4.71 6.59 10.20
C ILE A 56 5.53 5.30 10.31
N VAL A 57 4.91 4.16 10.03
CA VAL A 57 5.58 2.86 10.01
C VAL A 57 5.60 2.24 8.62
N VAL A 58 4.62 2.57 7.77
CA VAL A 58 4.52 1.99 6.43
C VAL A 58 3.91 3.01 5.47
N ILE A 59 4.46 3.05 4.26
CA ILE A 59 3.94 3.78 3.11
C ILE A 59 3.56 2.73 2.07
N LYS A 60 2.36 2.80 1.50
CA LYS A 60 1.90 1.89 0.44
C LYS A 60 1.34 2.70 -0.72
N PRO A 61 1.26 2.13 -1.94
CA PRO A 61 0.40 2.67 -2.98
C PRO A 61 -1.03 2.79 -2.47
N ALA A 62 -1.72 3.88 -2.82
CA ALA A 62 -3.14 4.02 -2.52
C ALA A 62 -3.94 2.90 -3.17
N ARG A 63 -4.89 2.34 -2.43
CA ARG A 63 -5.85 1.36 -2.96
C ARG A 63 -6.99 2.09 -3.69
N TRP A 64 -7.59 1.42 -4.68
CA TRP A 64 -8.87 1.78 -5.34
C TRP A 64 -8.94 3.10 -6.13
N ASN A 65 -8.43 3.10 -7.37
CA ASN A 65 -8.56 4.21 -8.36
C ASN A 65 -8.09 5.62 -7.92
N VAL A 66 -7.65 5.79 -6.67
CA VAL A 66 -7.06 7.02 -6.19
C VAL A 66 -5.59 7.03 -6.56
N LYS A 67 -5.15 8.04 -7.31
CA LYS A 67 -3.73 8.27 -7.57
C LYS A 67 -3.10 8.85 -6.30
N GLY A 68 -2.35 8.03 -5.56
CA GLY A 68 -1.76 8.47 -4.29
C GLY A 68 -0.99 7.41 -3.52
N TYR A 69 -0.83 7.63 -2.22
CA TYR A 69 -0.17 6.72 -1.28
C TYR A 69 -0.95 6.63 0.05
N ASP A 70 -0.96 5.44 0.64
CA ASP A 70 -1.50 5.16 1.96
C ASP A 70 -0.40 5.24 3.02
N LEU A 71 -0.60 6.06 4.05
CA LEU A 71 0.26 6.10 5.21
C LEU A 71 -0.37 5.31 6.35
N THR A 72 0.38 4.35 6.88
CA THR A 72 0.04 3.69 8.14
C THR A 72 0.97 4.18 9.22
N GLY A 73 0.40 4.66 10.32
CA GLY A 73 1.14 5.13 11.48
C GLY A 73 0.52 4.65 12.78
N TYR A 74 1.29 4.70 13.85
CA TYR A 74 0.81 4.45 15.21
C TYR A 74 0.82 5.76 15.98
N TYR A 75 -0.25 6.02 16.73
CA TYR A 75 -0.23 7.13 17.68
C TYR A 75 0.87 6.91 18.71
N VAL A 76 1.57 7.98 19.07
CA VAL A 76 2.53 7.95 20.18
C VAL A 76 1.79 8.41 21.42
N LEU A 77 1.73 7.53 22.43
CA LEU A 77 1.13 7.82 23.72
C LEU A 77 2.06 8.71 24.56
N ALA A 78 1.55 9.33 25.62
CA ALA A 78 2.32 10.25 26.47
C ALA A 78 3.56 9.60 27.12
N ASN A 79 3.55 8.28 27.30
CA ASN A 79 4.66 7.48 27.81
C ASN A 79 5.65 7.04 26.71
N GLY A 80 5.48 7.50 25.47
CA GLY A 80 6.34 7.16 24.33
C GLY A 80 6.02 5.83 23.65
N THR A 81 5.03 5.05 24.13
CA THR A 81 4.68 3.78 23.49
C THR A 81 3.78 3.97 22.27
N LEU A 82 3.81 2.99 21.36
CA LEU A 82 2.95 2.96 20.18
C LEU A 82 1.54 2.49 20.57
N GLY A 83 0.54 3.32 20.30
CA GLY A 83 -0.87 3.08 20.61
C GLY A 83 -1.64 2.50 19.42
N LYS A 84 -2.83 3.03 19.13
CA LYS A 84 -3.72 2.53 18.07
C LYS A 84 -3.16 2.83 16.67
N VAL A 85 -3.32 1.87 15.74
CA VAL A 85 -3.05 2.02 14.31
C VAL A 85 -3.98 3.07 13.71
N ARG A 86 -3.44 3.93 12.84
CA ARG A 86 -4.17 4.85 11.99
C ARG A 86 -3.76 4.66 10.54
N HIS A 87 -4.75 4.63 9.66
CA HIS A 87 -4.57 4.66 8.21
C HIS A 87 -5.03 6.02 7.72
N GLU A 88 -4.20 6.70 6.94
CA GLU A 88 -4.54 7.96 6.28
C GLU A 88 -4.21 7.81 4.79
N LEU A 89 -5.19 8.07 3.94
CA LEU A 89 -5.06 8.10 2.49
C LEU A 89 -4.53 9.47 2.06
N TYR A 90 -3.64 9.51 1.08
CA TYR A 90 -3.14 10.76 0.51
C TYR A 90 -3.23 10.69 -1.00
N SER A 91 -3.82 11.72 -1.59
CA SER A 91 -3.79 11.91 -3.04
C SER A 91 -2.59 12.76 -3.44
N PHE A 92 -2.16 12.69 -4.70
CA PHE A 92 -1.14 13.61 -5.21
C PHE A 92 -1.58 15.09 -5.24
N GLU A 93 -2.88 15.37 -5.05
CA GLU A 93 -3.46 16.73 -4.99
C GLU A 93 -3.52 17.28 -3.55
N GLY A 94 -3.08 16.50 -2.56
CA GLY A 94 -3.02 16.92 -1.16
C GLY A 94 -3.59 15.88 -0.18
N TRP A 95 -3.64 16.27 1.10
CA TRP A 95 -4.29 15.50 2.17
C TRP A 95 -5.77 15.28 1.81
N VAL A 96 -6.15 14.05 1.47
CA VAL A 96 -7.55 13.68 1.33
C VAL A 96 -7.86 12.75 2.48
N LYS A 97 -8.52 13.29 3.51
CA LYS A 97 -8.96 12.49 4.65
C LYS A 97 -9.89 11.40 4.12
N ALA A 98 -9.48 10.13 4.26
CA ALA A 98 -10.34 8.98 3.98
C ALA A 98 -11.55 8.97 4.94
#